data_AF-A0A957MTC3-F1
#
_entry.id   AF-A0A957MTC3-F1
#
_cell.length_a   1.000
_cell.length_b   1.000
_cell.length_c   1.000
_cell.angle_alpha   90.00
_cell.angle_beta   90.00
_cell.angle_gamma   90.00
#
_symmetry.space_group_name_H-M   'P 1'
#
loop_
_entity.id
_entity.type
_entity.pdbx_description
1 polymer ?
#
loop_
_entity_poly.entity_id
_entity_poly.type
_entity_poly.pdbx_seq_one_letter_code
_entity_poly.pdbx_strand_id
1 'polypeptide(L)'
;MSWAIVALVIFLLLVVTGLYVAGEFAAVSARRSRLAQMAENGDATAGWVLGVLEQPSQLDAFVAACQLGITLASLILGFYGQANI
;
A
#
# COMPACT_ATOMS: atom_id res chain seq x y z
N MET A 1 28.32 7.54 -13.22
CA MET A 1 27.81 6.24 -12.73
C MET A 1 26.91 6.40 -11.50
N SER A 2 27.23 7.31 -10.56
CA SER A 2 26.45 7.58 -9.34
C SER A 2 25.02 8.07 -9.59
N TRP A 3 24.81 8.98 -10.54
CA TRP A 3 23.47 9.55 -10.83
C TRP A 3 22.44 8.50 -11.27
N ALA A 4 22.86 7.48 -12.03
CA ALA A 4 21.98 6.42 -12.50
C ALA A 4 21.49 5.53 -11.35
N ILE A 5 22.37 5.25 -10.37
CA ILE A 5 22.02 4.49 -9.17
C ILE A 5 21.04 5.29 -8.32
N VAL A 6 21.29 6.59 -8.13
CA VAL A 6 20.38 7.48 -7.38
C VAL A 6 19.01 7.55 -8.04
N ALA A 7 18.96 7.73 -9.37
CA ALA A 7 17.70 7.74 -10.12
C ALA A 7 16.94 6.42 -10.00
N LEU A 8 17.64 5.28 -10.04
CA LEU A 8 17.04 3.96 -9.86
C LEU A 8 16.45 3.78 -8.46
N VAL A 9 17.17 4.21 -7.40
CA VAL A 9 16.70 4.15 -6.02
C VAL A 9 15.45 5.01 -5.82
N ILE A 10 15.47 6.25 -6.35
CA ILE A 10 14.32 7.16 -6.32
C ILE A 10 13.12 6.54 -7.05
N PHE A 11 13.34 5.99 -8.25
CA PHE A 11 12.29 5.34 -9.01
C PHE A 11 11.68 4.17 -8.23
N LEU A 12 12.52 3.32 -7.61
CA LEU A 12 12.04 2.19 -6.82
C LEU A 12 11.25 2.63 -5.59
N LEU A 13 11.70 3.69 -4.90
CA LEU A 13 10.96 4.29 -3.78
C LEU A 13 9.61 4.86 -4.21
N LEU A 14 9.53 5.51 -5.38
CA LEU A 14 8.27 6.00 -5.95
C LEU A 14 7.31 4.86 -6.25
N VAL A 15 7.80 3.75 -6.83
CA VAL A 15 7.00 2.56 -7.08
C VAL A 15 6.47 1.99 -5.76
N VAL A 16 7.33 1.85 -4.75
CA VAL A 16 6.95 1.34 -3.42
C VAL A 16 5.89 2.23 -2.76
N THR A 17 6.07 3.55 -2.78
CA THR A 17 5.08 4.51 -2.29
C THR A 17 3.77 4.39 -3.06
N GLY A 18 3.82 4.27 -4.39
CA GLY A 18 2.65 4.05 -5.23
C GLY A 18 1.89 2.76 -4.88
N LEU A 19 2.60 1.69 -4.54
CA LEU A 19 2.00 0.43 -4.08
C LEU A 19 1.29 0.59 -2.73
N TYR A 20 1.88 1.32 -1.78
CA TYR A 20 1.21 1.61 -0.50
C TYR A 20 -0.07 2.41 -0.68
N VAL A 21 -0.02 3.46 -1.52
CA VAL A 21 -1.20 4.27 -1.85
C VAL A 21 -2.27 3.42 -2.53
N ALA A 22 -1.89 2.59 -3.51
CA ALA A 22 -2.84 1.70 -4.18
C ALA A 22 -3.49 0.72 -3.19
N GLY A 23 -2.72 0.18 -2.24
CA GLY A 23 -3.22 -0.68 -1.18
C GLY A 23 -4.24 0.03 -0.28
N GLU A 24 -3.92 1.25 0.18
CA GLU A 24 -4.80 2.08 1.00
C GLU A 24 -6.13 2.36 0.29
N PHE A 25 -6.08 2.81 -0.97
CA PHE A 25 -7.28 3.06 -1.77
C PHE A 25 -8.07 1.78 -2.06
N ALA A 26 -7.41 0.65 -2.32
CA ALA A 26 -8.08 -0.63 -2.52
C ALA A 26 -8.82 -1.06 -1.25
N ALA A 27 -8.20 -0.91 -0.08
CA ALA A 27 -8.78 -1.26 1.20
C ALA A 27 -10.01 -0.39 1.54
N VAL A 28 -9.93 0.92 1.29
CA VAL A 28 -11.04 1.86 1.55
C VAL A 28 -12.16 1.75 0.51
N SER A 29 -11.84 1.50 -0.76
CA SER A 29 -12.83 1.41 -1.85
C SER A 29 -13.47 0.03 -2.01
N ALA A 30 -12.90 -1.00 -1.38
CA ALA A 30 -13.43 -2.36 -1.44
C ALA A 30 -14.88 -2.41 -0.94
N ARG A 31 -15.80 -2.80 -1.83
CA ARG A 31 -17.21 -2.99 -1.48
C ARG A 31 -17.39 -4.35 -0.84
N ARG A 32 -17.54 -4.36 0.49
CA ARG A 32 -17.82 -5.58 1.27
C ARG A 32 -18.95 -6.42 0.69
N SER A 33 -20.03 -5.80 0.20
CA SER A 33 -21.16 -6.52 -0.41
C SER A 33 -20.77 -7.33 -1.65
N ARG A 34 -19.84 -6.83 -2.47
CA ARG A 34 -19.36 -7.53 -3.67
C ARG A 34 -18.43 -8.68 -3.32
N LEU A 35 -17.58 -8.49 -2.30
CA LEU A 35 -16.73 -9.54 -1.76
C LEU A 35 -17.55 -10.66 -1.10
N ALA A 36 -18.62 -10.30 -0.39
CA ALA A 36 -19.56 -11.25 0.19
C ALA A 36 -20.23 -12.11 -0.89
N GLN A 37 -20.73 -11.49 -1.97
CA GLN A 37 -21.25 -12.23 -3.12
C GLN A 37 -20.21 -13.15 -3.76
N MET A 38 -18.96 -12.70 -3.92
CA MET A 38 -17.90 -13.56 -4.47
C MET A 38 -17.56 -14.74 -3.55
N ALA A 39 -17.56 -14.52 -2.23
CA ALA A 39 -17.35 -15.57 -1.25
C ALA A 39 -18.49 -16.60 -1.26
N GLU A 40 -19.74 -16.14 -1.34
CA GLU A 40 -20.93 -17.00 -1.50
C GLU A 40 -20.89 -17.82 -2.79
N ASN A 41 -20.30 -17.26 -3.87
CA ASN A 41 -20.09 -17.96 -5.14
C ASN A 41 -18.90 -18.96 -5.12
N GLY A 42 -18.27 -19.17 -3.97
CA GLY A 42 -17.23 -20.18 -3.76
C GLY A 42 -15.79 -19.67 -3.86
N ASP A 43 -15.56 -18.36 -3.96
CA ASP A 43 -14.21 -17.79 -3.93
C ASP A 43 -13.70 -17.71 -2.48
N ALA A 44 -12.88 -18.70 -2.08
CA ALA A 44 -12.27 -18.76 -0.76
C ALA A 44 -11.38 -17.53 -0.45
N THR A 45 -10.79 -16.91 -1.48
CA THR A 45 -9.98 -15.69 -1.35
C THR A 45 -10.85 -14.51 -0.98
N ALA A 46 -12.01 -14.37 -1.64
CA ALA A 46 -12.98 -13.33 -1.34
C ALA A 46 -13.52 -13.47 0.09
N GLY A 47 -13.76 -14.70 0.58
CA GLY A 47 -14.16 -14.95 1.96
C GLY A 47 -13.09 -14.54 2.99
N TRP A 48 -11.82 -14.84 2.72
CA TRP A 48 -10.73 -14.42 3.60
C TRP A 48 -10.57 -12.90 3.65
N VAL A 49 -10.57 -12.26 2.47
CA VAL A 49 -10.49 -10.80 2.35
C VAL A 49 -11.70 -10.12 3.00
N LEU A 50 -12.90 -10.69 2.87
CA LEU A 50 -14.10 -10.19 3.54
C LEU A 50 -13.94 -10.21 5.06
N GLY A 51 -13.47 -11.31 5.64
CA GLY A 51 -13.27 -11.43 7.10
C GLY A 51 -12.26 -10.43 7.67
N VAL A 52 -11.24 -10.07 6.88
CA VAL A 52 -10.27 -9.02 7.24
C VAL A 52 -10.91 -7.63 7.13
N LEU A 53 -11.66 -7.36 6.04
CA LEU A 53 -12.26 -6.05 5.78
C LEU A 53 -13.52 -5.76 6.61
N GLU A 54 -14.18 -6.77 7.15
CA GLU A 54 -15.32 -6.64 8.06
C GLU A 54 -14.92 -6.05 9.41
N GLN A 55 -13.67 -6.23 9.83
CA GLN A 55 -13.17 -5.69 11.09
C GLN A 55 -12.58 -4.28 10.86
N PRO A 56 -13.23 -3.21 11.36
CA PRO A 56 -12.75 -1.84 11.16
C PRO A 56 -11.35 -1.64 11.73
N SER A 57 -11.03 -2.28 12.86
CA SER A 57 -9.72 -2.20 13.50
C SER A 57 -8.58 -2.77 12.66
N GLN A 58 -8.82 -3.84 11.89
CA GLN A 58 -7.81 -4.42 11.01
C GLN A 58 -7.60 -3.55 9.77
N LEU A 59 -8.68 -2.97 9.25
CA LEU A 59 -8.61 -2.00 8.16
C LEU A 59 -7.83 -0.75 8.57
N ASP A 60 -8.15 -0.18 9.74
CA ASP A 60 -7.46 0.98 10.29
C ASP A 60 -5.98 0.67 10.54
N ALA A 61 -5.66 -0.51 11.06
CA ALA A 61 -4.27 -0.95 11.24
C ALA A 61 -3.52 -1.09 9.90
N PHE A 62 -4.18 -1.60 8.85
CA PHE A 62 -3.61 -1.72 7.52
C PHE A 62 -3.34 -0.34 6.89
N VAL A 63 -4.31 0.59 6.99
CA VAL A 63 -4.17 1.97 6.52
C VAL A 63 -3.04 2.68 7.28
N ALA A 64 -3.00 2.54 8.61
CA ALA A 64 -1.94 3.12 9.43
C ALA A 64 -0.55 2.56 9.05
N ALA A 65 -0.44 1.25 8.78
CA ALA A 65 0.81 0.65 8.32
C ALA A 65 1.25 1.19 6.95
N CYS A 66 0.32 1.38 6.00
CA CYS A 66 0.61 1.99 4.70
C CYS A 66 1.12 3.43 4.87
N GLN A 67 0.47 4.22 5.73
CA GLN A 67 0.84 5.61 5.98
C GLN A 67 2.23 5.73 6.64
N LEU A 68 2.55 4.82 7.57
CA LEU A 68 3.91 4.71 8.13
C LEU A 68 4.93 4.37 7.03
N GLY A 69 4.61 3.43 6.14
CA GLY A 69 5.44 3.07 5.00
C GLY A 69 5.72 4.24 4.06
N ILE A 70 4.67 5.01 3.70
CA ILE A 70 4.78 6.22 2.87
C ILE A 70 5.67 7.27 3.55
N THR A 71 5.52 7.45 4.86
CA THR A 71 6.33 8.40 5.65
C THR A 71 7.81 8.03 5.61
N LEU A 72 8.12 6.75 5.87
CA LEU A 72 9.49 6.24 5.83
C LEU A 72 10.09 6.37 4.42
N ALA A 73 9.34 6.01 3.39
CA ALA A 73 9.79 6.15 2.00
C ALA A 73 10.07 7.62 1.64
N SER A 74 9.23 8.55 2.12
CA SER A 74 9.41 9.99 1.90
C SER A 74 10.65 10.54 2.60
N LEU A 75 10.97 10.06 3.81
CA LEU A 75 12.19 10.44 4.53
C LEU A 75 13.45 9.95 3.81
N ILE A 76 13.46 8.69 3.35
CA ILE A 76 14.59 8.12 2.60
C ILE A 76 14.77 8.87 1.29
N LEU A 77 13.68 9.19 0.59
CA LEU A 77 13.69 9.95 -0.64
C LEU A 77 14.25 11.36 -0.43
N GLY A 78 13.81 12.05 0.63
CA GLY A 78 14.33 13.37 1.00
C GLY A 78 15.83 13.36 1.32
N PHE A 79 16.29 12.36 2.07
CA PHE A 79 17.71 12.18 2.38
C PHE A 79 18.55 11.96 1.11
N TYR A 80 18.11 11.07 0.23
CA TYR A 80 18.81 10.82 -1.05
C TYR A 80 18.77 12.03 -1.99
N GLY A 81 17.66 12.78 -1.99
CA GLY A 81 17.50 14.02 -2.76
C GLY A 81 18.45 15.12 -2.30
N GLN A 82 18.53 15.38 -0.99
CA GLN A 82 19.45 16.40 -0.44
C GLN A 82 20.92 15.97 -0.52
N ALA A 83 21.23 14.68 -0.40
CA ALA A 83 22.62 14.21 -0.42
C ALA A 83 23.30 14.29 -1.80
N ASN A 84 22.53 14.49 -2.88
CA ASN A 84 23.04 14.48 -4.26
C ASN A 84 22.74 15.78 -5.05
N ILE A 85 22.11 16.78 -4.42
CA ILE A 85 21.94 18.15 -4.94
C ILE A 85 23.00 19.03 -4.29
#